data_AF-Q2N8L0-F1
#
_entry.id   AF-Q2N8L0-F1
#
_cell.length_a   1.000
_cell.length_b   1.000
_cell.length_c   1.000
_cell.angle_alpha   90.00
_cell.angle_beta   90.00
_cell.angle_gamma   90.00
#
_symmetry.space_group_name_H-M   'P 1'
#
loop_
_entity.id
_entity.type
_entity.pdbx_description
1 polymer ?
#
loop_
_entity_poly.entity_id
_entity_poly.type
_entity_poly.pdbx_seq_one_letter_code
_entity_poly.pdbx_strand_id
1 'polypeptide(L)'
;MAVIEQIAQAYPVKQPSRITIGPDAVPMDQAKFITVGGRKLSPRDIRTQIVYPNWQDPRVIYGFFRGEIGGPSILNEAFAADNINALLDEAAYDFVNSLRGAEKRGQILHVSTLYAEAGTTLFPNFQNDLRAHLLAYSTERVRREIEGTRSIQPSIWEADISDLAGAEKDPELSYVAFNLDPRDWGFNHLDAPLDIPGVPRNVARLVQERNDKFQRMIRKGDFQGRVIVLPQDYDPGAEIQ
;
A
#
# COMPACT_ATOMS: atom_id res chain seq x y z
N MET A 1 -14.35 -6.63 -2.61
CA MET A 1 -13.65 -5.43 -2.07
C MET A 1 -14.07 -4.23 -2.92
N ALA A 2 -14.73 -3.23 -2.34
CA ALA A 2 -15.42 -2.18 -3.10
C ALA A 2 -14.48 -1.26 -3.91
N VAL A 3 -13.34 -0.85 -3.32
CA VAL A 3 -12.36 0.04 -3.99
C VAL A 3 -11.67 -0.65 -5.17
N ILE A 4 -11.25 -1.91 -4.98
CA ILE A 4 -10.57 -2.69 -6.03
C ILE A 4 -11.49 -2.89 -7.23
N GLU A 5 -12.76 -3.17 -6.99
CA GLU A 5 -13.76 -3.33 -8.05
C GLU A 5 -13.91 -2.06 -8.89
N GLN A 6 -14.00 -0.88 -8.23
CA GLN A 6 -14.07 0.40 -8.94
C GLN A 6 -12.81 0.71 -9.74
N ILE A 7 -11.63 0.42 -9.19
CA ILE A 7 -10.35 0.58 -9.91
C ILE A 7 -10.29 -0.35 -11.12
N ALA A 8 -10.72 -1.60 -10.98
CA ALA A 8 -10.75 -2.56 -12.08
C ALA A 8 -11.70 -2.12 -13.20
N GLN A 9 -12.86 -1.56 -12.87
CA GLN A 9 -13.81 -1.01 -13.85
C GLN A 9 -13.26 0.22 -14.58
N ALA A 10 -12.47 1.04 -13.88
CA ALA A 10 -11.84 2.23 -14.45
C ALA A 10 -10.47 1.93 -15.10
N TYR A 11 -9.99 0.69 -15.05
CA TYR A 11 -8.65 0.36 -15.52
C TYR A 11 -8.56 0.50 -17.05
N PRO A 12 -7.49 1.11 -17.59
CA PRO A 12 -6.33 1.66 -16.89
C PRO A 12 -6.53 3.11 -16.46
N VAL A 13 -6.20 3.38 -15.20
CA VAL A 13 -6.23 4.71 -14.61
C VAL A 13 -4.96 4.94 -13.80
N LYS A 14 -4.19 5.98 -14.15
CA LYS A 14 -2.93 6.29 -13.47
C LYS A 14 -3.12 6.72 -12.02
N GLN A 15 -4.21 7.41 -11.73
CA GLN A 15 -4.46 8.00 -10.41
C GLN A 15 -5.86 7.63 -9.92
N PRO A 16 -6.00 6.63 -9.03
CA PRO A 16 -7.29 6.20 -8.49
C PRO A 16 -8.12 7.33 -7.86
N SER A 17 -7.49 8.35 -7.26
CA SER A 17 -8.21 9.55 -6.76
C SER A 17 -8.97 10.33 -7.83
N ARG A 18 -8.65 10.16 -9.12
CA ARG A 18 -9.36 10.81 -10.24
C ARG A 18 -10.57 10.03 -10.72
N ILE A 19 -10.78 8.81 -10.24
CA ILE A 19 -11.97 8.02 -10.59
C ILE A 19 -13.19 8.75 -10.04
N THR A 20 -14.20 8.93 -10.89
CA THR A 20 -15.48 9.52 -10.54
C THR A 20 -16.62 8.53 -10.76
N ILE A 21 -17.68 8.65 -9.95
CA ILE A 21 -18.81 7.73 -9.97
C ILE A 21 -20.10 8.51 -10.17
N GLY A 22 -20.94 8.02 -11.09
CA GLY A 22 -22.27 8.56 -11.37
C GLY A 22 -22.29 9.79 -12.29
N PRO A 23 -23.49 10.31 -12.61
CA PRO A 23 -23.67 11.41 -13.57
C PRO A 23 -23.06 12.72 -13.08
N ASP A 24 -22.99 12.93 -11.76
CA ASP A 24 -22.44 14.14 -11.14
C ASP A 24 -20.90 14.12 -11.01
N ALA A 25 -20.24 13.07 -11.54
CA ALA A 25 -18.79 12.89 -11.50
C ALA A 25 -18.18 13.05 -10.09
N VAL A 26 -18.84 12.50 -9.07
CA VAL A 26 -18.37 12.57 -7.68
C VAL A 26 -17.08 11.74 -7.53
N PRO A 27 -16.01 12.25 -6.89
CA PRO A 27 -14.80 11.47 -6.65
C PRO A 27 -15.11 10.15 -5.93
N MET A 28 -14.48 9.05 -6.34
CA MET A 28 -14.73 7.69 -5.84
C MET A 28 -14.73 7.63 -4.30
N ASP A 29 -13.76 8.28 -3.65
CA ASP A 29 -13.63 8.26 -2.19
C ASP A 29 -14.82 8.93 -1.47
N GLN A 30 -15.55 9.81 -2.15
CA GLN A 30 -16.71 10.55 -1.63
C GLN A 30 -18.06 10.01 -2.15
N ALA A 31 -18.03 9.20 -3.21
CA ALA A 31 -19.23 8.65 -3.81
C ALA A 31 -19.84 7.56 -2.92
N LYS A 32 -21.17 7.62 -2.72
CA LYS A 32 -21.91 6.69 -1.85
C LYS A 32 -22.38 5.45 -2.60
N PHE A 33 -21.44 4.57 -2.94
CA PHE A 33 -21.72 3.33 -3.68
C PHE A 33 -21.68 2.06 -2.83
N ILE A 34 -21.21 2.13 -1.57
CA ILE A 34 -21.15 0.98 -0.66
C ILE A 34 -22.42 0.95 0.17
N THR A 35 -23.05 -0.23 0.32
CA THR A 35 -24.25 -0.39 1.16
C THR A 35 -23.94 -1.27 2.36
N VAL A 36 -24.11 -0.74 3.57
CA VAL A 36 -23.93 -1.46 4.84
C VAL A 36 -25.19 -1.26 5.69
N GLY A 37 -25.83 -2.36 6.09
CA GLY A 37 -27.06 -2.30 6.90
C GLY A 37 -28.18 -1.44 6.29
N GLY A 38 -28.29 -1.42 4.95
CA GLY A 38 -29.27 -0.59 4.22
C GLY A 38 -28.91 0.89 4.07
N ARG A 39 -27.76 1.35 4.62
CA ARG A 39 -27.28 2.73 4.46
C ARG A 39 -26.22 2.79 3.35
N LYS A 40 -26.37 3.77 2.45
CA LYS A 40 -25.36 4.08 1.43
C LYS A 40 -24.25 4.94 2.03
N LEU A 41 -23.01 4.48 1.91
CA LEU A 41 -21.82 5.08 2.47
C LEU A 41 -20.75 5.26 1.38
N SER A 42 -19.94 6.29 1.54
CA SER A 42 -18.70 6.44 0.77
C SER A 42 -17.53 5.78 1.49
N PRO A 43 -16.43 5.44 0.78
CA PRO A 43 -15.20 4.99 1.42
C PRO A 43 -14.70 5.97 2.49
N ARG A 44 -14.80 7.28 2.25
CA ARG A 44 -14.45 8.31 3.23
C ARG A 44 -15.37 8.32 4.44
N ASP A 45 -16.70 8.20 4.25
CA ASP A 45 -17.66 8.15 5.36
C ASP A 45 -17.36 6.96 6.29
N ILE A 46 -17.02 5.80 5.73
CA ILE A 46 -16.63 4.62 6.51
C ILE A 46 -15.44 4.95 7.43
N ARG A 47 -14.40 5.61 6.90
CA ARG A 47 -13.24 5.98 7.71
C ARG A 47 -13.55 7.06 8.73
N THR A 48 -14.07 8.20 8.29
CA THR A 48 -14.12 9.41 9.13
C THR A 48 -15.37 9.52 10.00
N GLN A 49 -16.48 8.87 9.63
CA GLN A 49 -17.74 8.93 10.39
C GLN A 49 -18.02 7.66 11.19
N ILE A 50 -17.44 6.52 10.80
CA ILE A 50 -17.67 5.24 11.48
C ILE A 50 -16.39 4.77 12.17
N VAL A 51 -15.28 4.58 11.46
CA VAL A 51 -14.13 3.90 12.06
C VAL A 51 -13.35 4.80 13.03
N TYR A 52 -12.85 5.95 12.58
CA TYR A 52 -12.05 6.82 13.46
C TYR A 52 -12.80 7.24 14.74
N PRO A 53 -14.12 7.53 14.71
CA PRO A 53 -14.85 7.88 15.94
C PRO A 53 -15.11 6.71 16.90
N ASN A 54 -15.17 5.47 16.42
CA ASN A 54 -15.54 4.31 17.25
C ASN A 54 -14.31 3.49 17.71
N TRP A 55 -13.16 3.62 17.05
CA TRP A 55 -11.93 2.92 17.42
C TRP A 55 -10.81 3.92 17.71
N GLN A 56 -10.29 3.91 18.94
CA GLN A 56 -9.22 4.82 19.39
C GLN A 56 -7.82 4.38 18.95
N ASP A 57 -7.69 3.16 18.45
CA ASP A 57 -6.42 2.61 17.99
C ASP A 57 -6.00 3.25 16.64
N PRO A 58 -4.89 4.02 16.58
CA PRO A 58 -4.48 4.68 15.34
C PRO A 58 -4.07 3.70 14.24
N ARG A 59 -3.83 2.42 14.55
CA ARG A 59 -3.50 1.40 13.54
C ARG A 59 -4.61 1.19 12.52
N VAL A 60 -5.86 1.53 12.84
CA VAL A 60 -6.99 1.40 11.91
C VAL A 60 -6.77 2.14 10.58
N ILE A 61 -5.93 3.18 10.57
CA ILE A 61 -5.52 3.89 9.34
C ILE A 61 -4.95 2.91 8.31
N TYR A 62 -4.17 1.94 8.76
CA TYR A 62 -3.46 0.99 7.88
C TYR A 62 -4.35 -0.13 7.34
N GLY A 63 -5.55 -0.30 7.89
CA GLY A 63 -6.53 -1.24 7.36
C GLY A 63 -7.22 -0.78 6.08
N PHE A 64 -7.06 0.50 5.69
CA PHE A 64 -7.75 1.07 4.53
C PHE A 64 -6.85 1.20 3.31
N PHE A 65 -7.00 0.25 2.39
CA PHE A 65 -6.41 0.36 1.05
C PHE A 65 -7.19 1.36 0.18
N ARG A 66 -6.47 2.32 -0.42
CA ARG A 66 -7.05 3.39 -1.27
C ARG A 66 -6.77 3.21 -2.76
N GLY A 67 -5.97 2.22 -3.16
CA GLY A 67 -5.55 2.02 -4.54
C GLY A 67 -4.29 2.78 -4.95
N GLU A 68 -3.86 3.75 -4.16
CA GLU A 68 -2.75 4.64 -4.49
C GLU A 68 -1.47 4.21 -3.77
N ILE A 69 -0.32 4.45 -4.41
CA ILE A 69 1.00 4.19 -3.84
C ILE A 69 1.16 4.93 -2.51
N GLY A 70 0.58 6.12 -2.35
CA GLY A 70 0.66 6.89 -1.11
C GLY A 70 -0.09 6.30 0.08
N GLY A 71 -0.88 5.24 -0.13
CA GLY A 71 -1.67 4.55 0.89
C GLY A 71 -0.96 3.37 1.56
N PRO A 72 -1.57 2.78 2.60
CA PRO A 72 -1.20 1.48 3.12
C PRO A 72 -1.30 0.43 2.01
N SER A 73 -0.40 -0.56 2.04
CA SER A 73 -0.43 -1.67 1.08
C SER A 73 -1.59 -2.62 1.38
N ILE A 74 -2.09 -3.28 0.33
CA ILE A 74 -3.01 -4.40 0.53
C ILE A 74 -2.26 -5.58 1.14
N LEU A 75 -2.84 -6.18 2.18
CA LEU A 75 -2.28 -7.38 2.82
C LEU A 75 -2.72 -8.63 2.06
N ASN A 76 -1.91 -9.69 2.17
CA ASN A 76 -2.19 -10.97 1.51
C ASN A 76 -3.32 -11.76 2.20
N GLU A 77 -3.67 -11.37 3.42
CA GLU A 77 -4.71 -12.00 4.23
C GLU A 77 -5.86 -11.02 4.50
N ALA A 78 -7.07 -11.57 4.61
CA ALA A 78 -8.23 -10.79 5.00
C ALA A 78 -8.23 -10.57 6.53
N PHE A 79 -8.69 -9.40 6.96
CA PHE A 79 -8.91 -9.13 8.38
C PHE A 79 -10.03 -10.02 8.95
N ALA A 80 -9.69 -10.73 10.02
CA ALA A 80 -10.55 -11.54 10.85
C ALA A 80 -10.28 -11.21 12.34
N ALA A 81 -11.20 -11.58 13.24
CA ALA A 81 -11.11 -11.18 14.64
C ALA A 81 -9.84 -11.70 15.35
N ASP A 82 -9.31 -12.84 14.91
CA ASP A 82 -8.13 -13.51 15.44
C ASP A 82 -6.81 -12.96 14.89
N ASN A 83 -6.78 -12.49 13.64
CA ASN A 83 -5.55 -12.00 12.99
C ASN A 83 -5.44 -10.46 12.88
N ILE A 84 -6.51 -9.71 13.21
CA ILE A 84 -6.57 -8.26 12.97
C ILE A 84 -5.42 -7.49 13.59
N ASN A 85 -5.03 -7.81 14.83
CA ASN A 85 -3.94 -7.12 15.52
C ASN A 85 -2.61 -7.31 14.78
N ALA A 86 -2.27 -8.55 14.43
CA ALA A 86 -1.02 -8.87 13.75
C ALA A 86 -0.95 -8.20 12.36
N LEU A 87 -2.05 -8.26 11.60
CA LEU A 87 -2.14 -7.64 10.28
C LEU A 87 -2.05 -6.11 10.35
N LEU A 88 -2.67 -5.49 11.34
CA LEU A 88 -2.57 -4.04 11.55
C LEU A 88 -1.17 -3.61 11.98
N ASP A 89 -0.49 -4.40 12.81
CA ASP A 89 0.91 -4.13 13.19
C ASP A 89 1.86 -4.28 12.01
N GLU A 90 1.69 -5.32 11.17
CA GLU A 90 2.47 -5.50 9.95
C GLU A 90 2.27 -4.31 8.99
N ALA A 91 1.02 -3.93 8.73
CA ALA A 91 0.71 -2.81 7.86
C ALA A 91 1.23 -1.47 8.40
N ALA A 92 1.15 -1.26 9.72
CA ALA A 92 1.70 -0.09 10.39
C ALA A 92 3.23 -0.03 10.22
N TYR A 93 3.89 -1.15 10.50
CA TYR A 93 5.34 -1.27 10.38
C TYR A 93 5.80 -0.99 8.95
N ASP A 94 5.18 -1.61 7.96
CA ASP A 94 5.56 -1.43 6.55
C ASP A 94 5.32 0.00 6.08
N PHE A 95 4.19 0.59 6.44
CA PHE A 95 3.87 1.94 6.01
C PHE A 95 4.78 2.98 6.66
N VAL A 96 4.97 2.94 7.98
CA VAL A 96 5.80 3.91 8.74
C VAL A 96 7.25 3.89 8.26
N ASN A 97 7.77 2.72 7.89
CA ASN A 97 9.16 2.57 7.44
C ASN A 97 9.40 2.87 5.96
N SER A 98 8.38 3.31 5.25
CA SER A 98 8.44 3.61 3.82
C SER A 98 8.52 5.12 3.56
N LEU A 99 9.10 5.51 2.42
CA LEU A 99 9.18 6.92 1.99
C LEU A 99 7.81 7.57 1.79
N ARG A 100 6.76 6.76 1.53
CA ARG A 100 5.37 7.24 1.44
C ARG A 100 4.74 7.51 2.81
N GLY A 101 5.26 6.89 3.88
CA GLY A 101 4.77 7.05 5.24
C GLY A 101 5.45 8.20 5.97
N ALA A 102 6.78 8.19 6.01
CA ALA A 102 7.58 9.22 6.68
C ALA A 102 8.93 9.43 5.98
N GLU A 103 9.31 10.70 5.82
CA GLU A 103 10.59 11.11 5.25
C GLU A 103 11.13 12.33 6.01
N LYS A 104 12.40 12.28 6.42
CA LYS A 104 13.07 13.45 6.99
C LYS A 104 13.60 14.36 5.89
N ARG A 105 13.20 15.64 5.90
CA ARG A 105 13.84 16.69 5.10
C ARG A 105 14.31 17.83 6.00
N GLY A 106 15.62 17.91 6.22
CA GLY A 106 16.22 18.87 7.15
C GLY A 106 15.79 18.61 8.60
N GLN A 107 15.12 19.60 9.20
CA GLN A 107 14.61 19.54 10.58
C GLN A 107 13.12 19.17 10.65
N ILE A 108 12.46 18.94 9.51
CA ILE A 108 11.04 18.65 9.41
C ILE A 108 10.87 17.17 9.03
N LEU A 109 9.97 16.49 9.73
CA LEU A 109 9.49 15.17 9.34
C LEU A 109 8.29 15.36 8.43
N HIS A 110 8.46 15.05 7.16
CA HIS A 110 7.35 15.00 6.23
C HIS A 110 6.65 13.65 6.39
N VAL A 111 5.33 13.69 6.50
CA VAL A 111 4.50 12.49 6.68
C VAL A 111 3.40 12.46 5.63
N SER A 112 2.83 11.27 5.44
CA SER A 112 1.66 11.07 4.59
C SER A 112 0.51 12.01 4.95
N THR A 113 -0.19 12.53 3.95
CA THR A 113 -1.42 13.32 4.17
C THR A 113 -2.55 12.50 4.81
N LEU A 114 -2.46 11.17 4.80
CA LEU A 114 -3.40 10.29 5.52
C LEU A 114 -3.45 10.59 7.01
N TYR A 115 -2.30 10.92 7.62
CA TYR A 115 -2.27 11.29 9.02
C TYR A 115 -3.04 12.58 9.29
N ALA A 116 -3.07 13.53 8.35
CA ALA A 116 -3.87 14.74 8.50
C ALA A 116 -5.38 14.45 8.47
N GLU A 117 -5.84 13.51 7.65
CA GLU A 117 -7.25 13.06 7.63
C GLU A 117 -7.64 12.42 8.97
N ALA A 118 -6.79 11.54 9.49
CA ALA A 118 -6.99 10.85 10.76
C ALA A 118 -6.80 11.75 12.00
N GLY A 119 -5.96 12.78 11.88
CA GLY A 119 -5.48 13.59 12.99
C GLY A 119 -6.56 14.32 13.77
N THR A 120 -7.69 14.63 13.14
CA THR A 120 -8.83 15.26 13.82
C THR A 120 -9.43 14.41 14.94
N THR A 121 -9.29 13.08 14.85
CA THR A 121 -9.92 12.13 15.77
C THR A 121 -8.90 11.27 16.51
N LEU A 122 -7.90 10.75 15.80
CA LEU A 122 -6.93 9.79 16.34
C LEU A 122 -5.68 10.44 16.95
N PHE A 123 -5.39 11.71 16.62
CA PHE A 123 -4.21 12.42 17.12
C PHE A 123 -4.55 13.85 17.59
N PRO A 124 -5.28 14.01 18.72
CA PRO A 124 -5.67 15.32 19.25
C PRO A 124 -4.50 16.31 19.38
N ASN A 125 -3.34 15.85 19.84
CA ASN A 125 -2.08 16.57 19.75
C ASN A 125 -1.26 16.01 18.58
N PHE A 126 -1.58 16.49 17.37
CA PHE A 126 -1.01 15.97 16.12
C PHE A 126 0.52 15.84 16.13
N GLN A 127 1.25 16.75 16.78
CA GLN A 127 2.72 16.69 16.79
C GLN A 127 3.26 15.60 17.72
N ASN A 128 2.70 15.48 18.93
CA ASN A 128 3.21 14.56 19.94
C ASN A 128 2.65 13.15 19.77
N ASP A 129 1.34 13.03 19.53
CA ASP A 129 0.65 11.75 19.46
C ASP A 129 1.09 10.98 18.21
N LEU A 130 1.17 11.67 17.06
CA LEU A 130 1.68 11.06 15.84
C LEU A 130 3.16 10.69 15.98
N ARG A 131 3.97 11.52 16.64
CA ARG A 131 5.38 11.19 16.88
C ARG A 131 5.52 9.91 17.70
N ALA A 132 4.75 9.79 18.80
CA ALA A 132 4.76 8.59 19.63
C ALA A 132 4.34 7.35 18.83
N HIS A 133 3.27 7.47 18.03
CA HIS A 133 2.80 6.41 17.15
C HIS A 133 3.85 5.99 16.11
N LEU A 134 4.47 6.94 15.42
CA LEU A 134 5.52 6.65 14.43
C LEU A 134 6.73 5.97 15.08
N LEU A 135 7.13 6.39 16.29
CA LEU A 135 8.26 5.78 17.00
C LEU A 135 7.98 4.31 17.34
N ALA A 136 6.75 3.96 17.73
CA ALA A 136 6.36 2.59 18.07
C ALA A 136 6.51 1.60 16.89
N TYR A 137 6.26 2.06 15.67
CA TYR A 137 6.33 1.21 14.45
C TYR A 137 7.57 1.47 13.59
N SER A 138 8.49 2.32 14.04
CA SER A 138 9.71 2.64 13.31
C SER A 138 10.83 1.63 13.54
N THR A 139 11.54 1.29 12.47
CA THR A 139 12.86 0.66 12.56
C THR A 139 13.85 1.61 13.21
N GLU A 140 14.91 1.08 13.79
CA GLU A 140 15.97 1.87 14.42
C GLU A 140 16.55 2.96 13.51
N ARG A 141 16.64 2.71 12.19
CA ARG A 141 17.05 3.74 11.22
C ARG A 141 16.06 4.91 11.17
N VAL A 142 14.78 4.60 10.96
CA VAL A 142 13.71 5.60 10.83
C VAL A 142 13.46 6.30 12.16
N ARG A 143 13.60 5.60 13.28
CA ARG A 143 13.51 6.16 14.64
C ARG A 143 14.49 7.32 14.83
N ARG A 144 15.76 7.14 14.46
CA ARG A 144 16.78 8.20 14.50
C ARG A 144 16.46 9.36 13.57
N GLU A 145 15.86 9.09 12.41
CA GLU A 145 15.41 10.14 11.50
C GLU A 145 14.31 10.97 12.16
N ILE A 146 13.30 10.33 12.76
CA ILE A 146 12.20 10.96 13.48
C ILE A 146 12.72 11.79 14.65
N GLU A 147 13.54 11.22 15.53
CA GLU A 147 14.12 11.91 16.70
C GLU A 147 14.94 13.14 16.32
N GLY A 148 15.61 13.10 15.17
CA GLY A 148 16.36 14.23 14.63
C GLY A 148 15.51 15.34 13.97
N THR A 149 14.18 15.35 14.14
CA THR A 149 13.27 16.39 13.62
C THR A 149 12.57 17.15 14.74
N ARG A 150 12.22 18.41 14.48
CA ARG A 150 11.58 19.32 15.45
C ARG A 150 10.07 19.40 15.26
N SER A 151 9.59 19.21 14.05
CA SER A 151 8.17 19.32 13.70
C SER A 151 7.79 18.28 12.65
N ILE A 152 6.51 17.95 12.63
CA ILE A 152 5.88 17.06 11.68
C ILE A 152 5.00 17.87 10.72
N GLN A 153 5.13 17.62 9.41
CA GLN A 153 4.36 18.27 8.38
C GLN A 153 3.72 17.24 7.42
N PRO A 154 2.39 17.13 7.38
CA PRO A 154 1.69 16.32 6.39
C PRO A 154 1.88 16.94 5.00
N SER A 155 2.53 16.21 4.10
CA SER A 155 2.86 16.72 2.76
C SER A 155 3.19 15.64 1.73
N ILE A 156 3.44 14.41 2.18
CA ILE A 156 3.73 13.30 1.26
C ILE A 156 2.41 12.82 0.68
N TRP A 157 2.31 12.87 -0.65
CA TRP A 157 1.15 12.45 -1.40
C TRP A 157 1.58 11.84 -2.72
N GLU A 158 1.32 10.54 -2.88
CA GLU A 158 1.64 9.78 -4.09
C GLU A 158 0.33 9.22 -4.65
N ALA A 159 -0.21 9.89 -5.67
CA ALA A 159 -1.53 9.59 -6.24
C ALA A 159 -1.51 8.45 -7.24
N ASP A 160 -0.33 7.99 -7.65
CA ASP A 160 -0.19 6.99 -8.69
C ASP A 160 -0.73 5.62 -8.21
N ILE A 161 -1.26 4.84 -9.13
CA ILE A 161 -1.88 3.53 -8.85
C ILE A 161 -0.86 2.57 -8.22
N SER A 162 -1.30 1.83 -7.21
CA SER A 162 -0.52 0.78 -6.55
C SER A 162 -0.66 -0.54 -7.31
N ASP A 163 -0.20 -0.56 -8.56
CA ASP A 163 -0.07 -1.76 -9.39
C ASP A 163 1.37 -1.96 -9.88
N LEU A 164 1.62 -3.07 -10.57
CA LEU A 164 2.95 -3.34 -11.14
C LEU A 164 3.15 -2.68 -12.52
N ALA A 165 2.05 -2.32 -13.20
CA ALA A 165 2.09 -1.81 -14.57
C ALA A 165 2.06 -0.28 -14.65
N GLY A 166 1.82 0.45 -13.55
CA GLY A 166 1.67 1.90 -13.55
C GLY A 166 0.46 2.38 -14.34
N ALA A 167 -0.60 1.57 -14.43
CA ALA A 167 -1.70 1.76 -15.38
C ALA A 167 -1.27 1.89 -16.85
N GLU A 168 -0.15 1.28 -17.23
CA GLU A 168 0.19 1.10 -18.63
C GLU A 168 -0.70 0.02 -19.24
N LYS A 169 -1.28 0.31 -20.41
CA LYS A 169 -1.74 -0.75 -21.31
C LYS A 169 -0.50 -1.40 -21.89
N ASP A 170 -0.46 -2.73 -21.97
CA ASP A 170 0.55 -3.40 -22.78
C ASP A 170 0.47 -2.76 -24.17
N PRO A 171 1.51 -2.08 -24.67
CA PRO A 171 1.50 -1.69 -26.06
C PRO A 171 1.41 -3.02 -26.82
N GLU A 172 0.30 -3.22 -27.54
CA GLU A 172 0.20 -4.29 -28.53
C GLU A 172 1.26 -4.05 -29.61
N LEU A 173 2.53 -4.29 -29.27
CA LEU A 173 3.60 -4.51 -30.21
C LEU A 173 3.26 -5.85 -30.84
N SER A 174 2.51 -5.76 -31.95
CA SER A 174 2.46 -6.79 -32.96
C SER A 174 3.90 -7.11 -33.32
N TYR A 175 4.34 -8.33 -33.01
CA TYR A 175 5.54 -8.84 -33.65
C TYR A 175 5.19 -9.02 -35.12
N VAL A 176 5.89 -8.28 -36.00
CA VAL A 176 6.20 -8.84 -37.31
C VAL A 176 7.18 -9.97 -37.01
N ALA A 177 6.66 -11.18 -36.80
CA ALA A 177 7.49 -12.36 -36.74
C ALA A 177 8.18 -12.48 -38.10
N PHE A 178 9.46 -12.12 -38.16
CA PHE A 178 10.29 -12.57 -39.28
C PHE A 178 10.29 -14.08 -39.18
N ASN A 179 9.66 -14.76 -40.15
CA ASN A 179 9.76 -16.20 -40.33
C ASN A 179 11.25 -16.54 -40.49
N LEU A 180 11.92 -16.83 -39.38
CA LEU A 180 13.25 -17.39 -39.39
C LEU A 180 13.11 -18.90 -39.63
N ASP A 181 13.84 -19.37 -40.63
CA ASP A 181 13.88 -20.74 -41.14
C ASP A 181 14.01 -21.75 -39.97
N PRO A 182 13.19 -22.83 -39.94
CA PRO A 182 13.26 -23.88 -38.91
C PRO A 182 14.63 -24.55 -38.73
N ARG A 183 15.62 -24.25 -39.58
CA ARG A 183 16.98 -24.80 -39.54
C ARG A 183 18.00 -23.96 -38.78
N ASP A 184 17.66 -22.74 -38.34
CA ASP A 184 18.53 -21.94 -37.46
C ASP A 184 18.39 -22.39 -35.99
N TRP A 185 18.78 -23.64 -35.71
CA TRP A 185 18.97 -24.14 -34.33
C TRP A 185 20.31 -23.64 -33.74
N GLY A 186 20.54 -22.34 -33.86
CA GLY A 186 21.52 -21.63 -33.05
C GLY A 186 20.86 -21.23 -31.74
N PHE A 187 21.33 -21.78 -30.63
CA PHE A 187 21.01 -21.36 -29.27
C PHE A 187 21.38 -19.88 -29.04
N ASN A 188 20.62 -18.95 -29.60
CA ASN A 188 20.56 -17.58 -29.14
C ASN A 188 19.32 -17.50 -28.26
N HIS A 189 19.54 -17.66 -26.96
CA HIS A 189 18.64 -17.21 -25.92
C HIS A 189 18.40 -15.71 -26.12
N LEU A 190 17.46 -15.34 -27.01
CA LEU A 190 16.77 -14.09 -26.84
C LEU A 190 15.94 -14.28 -25.59
N ASP A 191 16.28 -13.52 -24.55
CA ASP A 191 15.49 -13.30 -23.34
C ASP A 191 14.14 -12.65 -23.71
N ALA A 192 13.34 -13.35 -24.52
CA ALA A 192 11.98 -12.98 -24.81
C ALA A 192 11.21 -13.09 -23.49
N PRO A 193 10.59 -12.01 -23.01
CA PRO A 193 9.78 -12.04 -21.80
C PRO A 193 8.80 -13.20 -21.89
N LEU A 194 8.66 -13.97 -20.81
CA LEU A 194 7.64 -15.02 -20.73
C LEU A 194 6.29 -14.42 -21.11
N ASP A 195 5.70 -14.88 -22.23
CA ASP A 195 4.36 -14.49 -22.64
C ASP A 195 3.36 -15.25 -21.77
N ILE A 196 3.02 -14.68 -20.62
CA ILE A 196 2.08 -15.25 -19.66
C ILE A 196 0.69 -14.71 -20.03
N PRO A 197 -0.26 -15.56 -20.47
CA PRO A 197 -1.59 -15.10 -20.85
C PRO A 197 -2.25 -14.28 -19.74
N GLY A 198 -2.66 -13.05 -20.07
CA GLY A 198 -3.32 -12.13 -19.14
C GLY A 198 -2.39 -11.30 -18.24
N VAL A 199 -1.06 -11.43 -18.36
CA VAL A 199 -0.09 -10.59 -17.65
C VAL A 199 0.64 -9.69 -18.66
N PRO A 200 0.64 -8.35 -18.48
CA PRO A 200 1.40 -7.45 -19.35
C PRO A 200 2.89 -7.79 -19.41
N ARG A 201 3.54 -7.66 -20.57
CA ARG A 201 4.94 -8.05 -20.75
C ARG A 201 5.93 -7.26 -19.89
N ASN A 202 5.66 -5.98 -19.64
CA ASN A 202 6.46 -5.18 -18.71
C ASN A 202 6.43 -5.77 -17.29
N VAL A 203 5.27 -6.26 -16.84
CA VAL A 203 5.09 -6.95 -15.56
C VAL A 203 5.76 -8.32 -15.57
N ALA A 204 5.61 -9.11 -16.63
CA ALA A 204 6.25 -10.42 -16.76
C ALA A 204 7.79 -10.31 -16.66
N ARG A 205 8.38 -9.35 -17.36
CA ARG A 205 9.81 -9.02 -17.25
C ARG A 205 10.20 -8.61 -15.83
N LEU A 206 9.43 -7.72 -15.19
CA LEU A 206 9.69 -7.29 -13.81
C LEU A 206 9.69 -8.48 -12.83
N VAL A 207 8.75 -9.42 -13.00
CA VAL A 207 8.67 -10.64 -12.18
C VAL A 207 9.89 -11.54 -12.42
N GLN A 208 10.33 -11.68 -13.67
CA GLN A 208 11.52 -12.45 -14.01
C GLN A 208 12.79 -11.82 -13.41
N GLU A 209 13.00 -10.51 -13.61
CA GLU A 209 14.14 -9.78 -13.03
C GLU A 209 14.16 -9.86 -11.50
N ARG A 210 12.98 -9.73 -10.87
CA ARG A 210 12.80 -9.93 -9.44
C ARG A 210 13.25 -11.34 -9.04
N ASN A 211 12.77 -12.38 -9.70
CA ASN A 211 13.13 -13.76 -9.40
C ASN A 211 14.63 -14.02 -9.56
N ASP A 212 15.24 -13.51 -10.63
CA ASP A 212 16.69 -13.62 -10.85
C ASP A 212 17.49 -12.91 -9.76
N LYS A 213 16.99 -11.77 -9.28
CA LYS A 213 17.58 -11.08 -8.12
C LYS A 213 17.45 -11.94 -6.85
N PHE A 214 16.29 -12.55 -6.58
CA PHE A 214 16.13 -13.48 -5.45
C PHE A 214 17.09 -14.66 -5.55
N GLN A 215 17.20 -15.30 -6.71
CA GLN A 215 18.13 -16.41 -6.92
C GLN A 215 19.60 -15.99 -6.76
N ARG A 216 19.95 -14.77 -7.16
CA ARG A 216 21.29 -14.20 -6.90
C ARG A 216 21.54 -13.96 -5.42
N MET A 217 20.56 -13.44 -4.68
CA MET A 217 20.67 -13.24 -3.22
C MET A 217 20.79 -14.57 -2.48
N ILE A 218 19.99 -15.58 -2.85
CA ILE A 218 20.07 -16.94 -2.29
C ILE A 218 21.46 -17.53 -2.55
N ARG A 219 21.96 -17.44 -3.79
CA ARG A 219 23.31 -17.92 -4.16
C ARG A 219 24.43 -17.24 -3.40
N LYS A 220 24.28 -15.96 -3.07
CA LYS A 220 25.26 -15.19 -2.30
C LYS A 220 25.15 -15.41 -0.78
N GLY A 221 24.11 -16.10 -0.31
CA GLY A 221 23.81 -16.21 1.13
C GLY A 221 23.29 -14.90 1.74
N ASP A 222 22.98 -13.90 0.91
CA ASP A 222 22.50 -12.58 1.34
C ASP A 222 20.99 -12.57 1.61
N PHE A 223 20.29 -13.69 1.40
CA PHE A 223 18.87 -13.81 1.66
C PHE A 223 18.62 -13.91 3.17
N GLN A 224 18.60 -12.76 3.84
CA GLN A 224 18.18 -12.66 5.23
C GLN A 224 16.65 -12.69 5.28
N GLY A 225 16.10 -13.83 5.70
CA GLY A 225 14.70 -13.91 6.10
C GLY A 225 14.48 -12.99 7.29
N ARG A 226 13.74 -11.90 7.10
CA ARG A 226 13.38 -11.00 8.18
C ARG A 226 12.16 -11.58 8.88
N VAL A 227 12.37 -12.19 10.04
CA VAL A 227 11.27 -12.57 10.94
C VAL A 227 10.90 -11.31 11.72
N ILE A 228 9.72 -10.74 11.44
CA ILE A 228 9.15 -9.68 12.27
C ILE A 228 8.50 -10.37 13.46
N VAL A 229 9.18 -10.35 14.61
CA VAL A 229 8.57 -10.78 15.87
C VAL A 229 7.82 -9.58 16.43
N LEU A 230 6.49 -9.59 16.28
CA LEU A 230 5.63 -8.62 16.94
C LEU A 230 5.64 -8.91 18.46
N PRO A 231 5.80 -7.90 19.34
CA PRO A 231 5.76 -8.13 20.78
C PRO A 231 4.38 -8.65 21.18
N GLN A 232 4.32 -9.91 21.65
CA GLN A 232 3.12 -10.49 22.26
C GLN A 232 3.02 -9.99 23.71
N ASP A 233 2.46 -8.80 23.91
CA ASP A 233 1.92 -8.43 25.22
C ASP A 233 0.40 -8.66 25.18
N TYR A 234 -0.01 -9.93 25.30
CA TYR A 234 -1.39 -10.32 25.59
C TYR A 234 -1.40 -11.08 26.93
N ASP A 235 -1.84 -10.40 27.97
CA ASP A 235 -2.31 -11.03 29.22
C ASP A 235 -3.81 -11.33 29.05
N PRO A 236 -4.22 -12.62 28.99
CA PRO A 236 -5.63 -12.99 28.86
C PRO A 236 -6.49 -12.71 30.10
N GLY A 237 -5.94 -12.11 31.17
CA GLY A 237 -6.54 -12.08 32.50
C GLY A 237 -7.20 -10.77 32.98
N ALA A 238 -7.18 -9.67 32.23
CA ALA A 238 -7.78 -8.41 32.70
C ALA A 238 -9.27 -8.29 32.30
N GLU A 239 -10.11 -9.13 32.89
CA GLU A 239 -11.56 -8.90 32.91
C GLU A 239 -11.89 -7.67 33.77
N ILE A 240 -12.77 -6.88 33.17
CA ILE A 240 -13.55 -5.75 33.68
C ILE A 240 -13.99 -5.98 35.14
N GLN A 241 -13.64 -5.03 36.03
CA GLN A 241 -14.44 -4.70 37.21
C GLN A 241 -15.03 -3.31 37.05
#